data_AF-A0A656GJK2-F1
#
_entry.id   AF-A0A656GJK2-F1
#
_cell.length_a   1.000
_cell.length_b   1.000
_cell.length_c   1.000
_cell.angle_alpha   90.00
_cell.angle_beta   90.00
_cell.angle_gamma   90.00
#
_symmetry.space_group_name_H-M   'P 1'
#
loop_
_entity.id
_entity.type
_entity.pdbx_description
1 polymer ?
#
loop_
_entity_poly.entity_id
_entity_poly.type
_entity_poly.pdbx_seq_one_letter_code
_entity_poly.pdbx_strand_id
1 'polypeptide(L)'
;MPIEMALSGPMLRRDPELCWKYIAELGKACLGGEPNVAHYAIAQLQRIKPECWVLTQNVDGYHRAAGSPPERLIEIHGQLSPLFCQSCGAEDPQLSEHLQRPLPPLCPACSGVMRPPVVLFQEMLPEKALETLYEQLAKGYDAVLSIGT
;
A
#
# COMPACT_ATOMS: atom_id res chain seq x y z
N MET A 1 -23.06 -5.37 -0.95
CA MET A 1 -22.40 -4.09 -0.60
C MET A 1 -21.23 -3.92 -1.53
N PRO A 2 -21.05 -2.75 -2.16
CA PRO A 2 -19.91 -2.47 -3.04
C PRO A 2 -18.58 -2.57 -2.28
N ILE A 3 -17.51 -2.97 -2.97
CA ILE A 3 -16.19 -3.13 -2.35
C ILE A 3 -15.65 -1.78 -1.85
N GLU A 4 -15.96 -0.70 -2.56
CA GLU A 4 -15.57 0.67 -2.23
C GLU A 4 -16.22 1.13 -0.93
N MET A 5 -17.40 0.59 -0.60
CA MET A 5 -18.03 0.83 0.68
C MET A 5 -17.38 -0.01 1.78
N ALA A 6 -17.09 -1.28 1.51
CA ALA A 6 -16.50 -2.19 2.49
C ALA A 6 -15.04 -1.85 2.85
N LEU A 7 -14.23 -1.42 1.88
CA LEU A 7 -12.84 -0.97 2.03
C LEU A 7 -12.76 0.56 2.12
N SER A 8 -13.55 1.16 3.00
CA SER A 8 -13.56 2.63 3.19
C SER A 8 -13.17 3.04 4.60
N GLY A 9 -12.59 4.23 4.74
CA GLY A 9 -12.31 4.82 6.05
C GLY A 9 -13.56 4.92 6.94
N PRO A 10 -14.73 5.36 6.43
CA PRO A 10 -15.99 5.29 7.16
C PRO A 10 -16.40 3.89 7.61
N MET A 11 -16.19 2.86 6.78
CA MET A 11 -16.49 1.48 7.17
C MET A 11 -15.60 1.02 8.31
N LEU A 12 -14.29 1.27 8.23
CA LEU A 12 -13.36 0.89 9.30
C LEU A 12 -13.75 1.50 10.65
N ARG A 13 -14.24 2.74 10.66
CA ARG A 13 -14.72 3.40 11.88
C ARG A 13 -16.04 2.82 12.40
N ARG A 14 -16.94 2.40 11.50
CA ARG A 14 -18.28 1.91 11.85
C ARG A 14 -18.30 0.42 12.22
N ASP A 15 -17.60 -0.39 11.43
CA ASP A 15 -17.56 -1.84 11.49
C ASP A 15 -16.16 -2.32 11.05
N PRO A 16 -15.19 -2.29 11.99
CA PRO A 16 -13.81 -2.63 11.68
C PRO A 16 -13.62 -4.10 11.31
N GLU A 17 -14.44 -5.01 11.83
CA GLU A 17 -14.40 -6.44 11.49
C GLU A 17 -14.72 -6.67 10.01
N LEU A 18 -15.78 -6.05 9.52
CA LEU A 18 -16.16 -6.14 8.11
C LEU A 18 -15.10 -5.53 7.20
N CYS A 19 -14.57 -4.35 7.54
CA CYS A 19 -13.50 -3.74 6.74
C CYS A 19 -12.25 -4.63 6.74
N TRP A 20 -11.88 -5.17 7.90
CA TRP A 20 -10.71 -6.04 8.02
C TRP A 20 -10.86 -7.37 7.31
N LYS A 21 -12.07 -7.90 7.18
CA LYS A 21 -12.31 -9.09 6.34
C LYS A 21 -11.73 -8.89 4.94
N TYR A 22 -12.04 -7.75 4.31
CA TYR A 22 -11.57 -7.47 2.95
C TYR A 22 -10.10 -7.05 2.90
N ILE A 23 -9.60 -6.31 3.90
CA ILE A 23 -8.15 -6.03 4.02
C ILE A 23 -7.37 -7.34 4.13
N ALA A 24 -7.88 -8.32 4.87
CA ALA A 24 -7.24 -9.61 5.04
C ALA A 24 -7.28 -10.46 3.78
N GLU A 25 -8.36 -10.43 3.00
CA GLU A 25 -8.42 -11.07 1.68
C GLU A 25 -7.35 -10.48 0.74
N LEU A 26 -7.22 -9.15 0.70
CA LEU A 26 -6.16 -8.47 -0.05
C LEU A 26 -4.76 -8.85 0.44
N GLY A 27 -4.53 -8.80 1.76
CA GLY A 27 -3.26 -9.16 2.37
C GLY A 27 -2.85 -10.60 2.06
N LYS A 28 -3.79 -11.55 2.13
CA LYS A 28 -3.55 -12.97 1.77
C LYS A 28 -3.21 -13.13 0.30
N ALA A 29 -3.92 -12.44 -0.60
CA ALA A 29 -3.64 -12.48 -2.03
C ALA A 29 -2.24 -11.95 -2.34
N CYS A 30 -1.85 -10.82 -1.75
CA CYS A 30 -0.53 -10.22 -1.96
C CYS A 30 0.61 -11.05 -1.35
N LEU A 31 0.43 -11.60 -0.15
CA LEU A 31 1.43 -12.49 0.47
C LEU A 31 1.59 -13.82 -0.26
N GLY A 32 0.55 -14.28 -0.95
CA GLY A 32 0.58 -15.52 -1.74
C GLY A 32 1.15 -15.34 -3.15
N GLY A 33 1.41 -14.12 -3.60
CA GLY A 33 1.96 -13.82 -4.92
C GLY A 33 3.38 -13.27 -4.88
N GLU A 34 4.01 -13.21 -6.06
CA GLU A 34 5.38 -12.74 -6.25
C GLU A 34 5.44 -11.76 -7.42
N PRO A 35 6.48 -10.88 -7.48
CA PRO A 35 6.68 -10.02 -8.64
C PRO A 35 6.78 -10.83 -9.93
N ASN A 36 6.06 -10.41 -10.96
CA ASN A 36 6.16 -11.01 -12.29
C ASN A 36 7.24 -10.34 -13.17
N VAL A 37 7.44 -10.87 -14.38
CA VAL A 37 8.43 -10.37 -15.35
C VAL A 37 8.31 -8.87 -15.66
N ALA A 38 7.10 -8.29 -15.61
CA ALA A 38 6.91 -6.86 -15.84
C ALA A 38 7.49 -6.01 -14.70
N HIS A 39 7.34 -6.43 -13.44
CA HIS A 39 7.92 -5.74 -12.30
C HIS A 39 9.45 -5.72 -12.38
N TYR A 40 10.07 -6.87 -12.72
CA TYR A 40 11.53 -6.95 -12.89
C TYR A 40 12.03 -6.12 -14.08
N ALA A 41 11.30 -6.08 -15.19
CA ALA A 41 11.63 -5.25 -16.34
C ALA A 41 11.58 -3.75 -15.99
N ILE A 42 10.57 -3.32 -15.23
CA ILE A 42 10.44 -1.94 -14.74
C ILE A 42 11.60 -1.60 -13.80
N ALA A 43 11.92 -2.47 -12.83
CA ALA A 43 13.06 -2.26 -11.93
C ALA A 43 14.39 -2.19 -12.71
N GLN A 44 14.56 -2.99 -13.77
CA GLN A 44 15.72 -2.90 -14.64
C GLN A 44 15.78 -1.57 -15.39
N LEU A 45 14.64 -1.09 -15.91
CA LEU A 45 14.56 0.22 -16.55
C LEU A 45 15.00 1.34 -15.61
N GLN A 46 14.55 1.33 -14.35
CA GLN A 46 14.97 2.31 -13.32
C GLN A 46 16.46 2.26 -12.97
N ARG A 47 17.14 1.13 -13.22
CA ARG A 47 18.59 1.00 -13.05
C ARG A 47 19.38 1.59 -14.21
N ILE A 48 18.92 1.37 -15.44
CA ILE A 48 19.60 1.87 -16.65
C ILE A 48 19.23 3.33 -16.98
N LYS A 49 18.09 3.81 -16.49
CA LYS A 49 17.62 5.20 -16.62
C LYS A 49 17.35 5.78 -15.22
N PRO A 50 18.32 6.49 -14.61
CA PRO A 50 18.16 7.08 -13.29
C PRO A 50 17.00 8.08 -13.17
N GLU A 51 16.52 8.65 -14.28
CA GLU A 51 15.37 9.55 -14.32
C GLU A 51 14.02 8.82 -14.38
N CYS A 52 14.02 7.48 -14.46
CA CYS A 52 12.79 6.70 -14.50
C CYS A 52 12.18 6.56 -13.10
N TRP A 53 10.98 7.11 -12.96
CA TRP A 53 10.14 7.01 -11.77
C TRP A 53 9.03 5.99 -11.97
N VAL A 54 8.64 5.32 -10.88
CA VAL A 54 7.46 4.45 -10.84
C VAL A 54 6.46 5.05 -9.88
N LEU A 55 5.27 5.36 -10.38
CA LEU A 55 4.08 5.61 -9.59
C LEU A 55 3.23 4.34 -9.62
N THR A 56 2.87 3.80 -8.45
CA THR A 56 2.00 2.64 -8.36
C THR A 56 0.80 2.93 -7.47
N GLN A 57 -0.37 2.51 -7.94
CA GLN A 57 -1.61 2.45 -7.18
C GLN A 57 -1.75 1.14 -6.39
N ASN A 58 -0.88 0.17 -6.65
CA ASN A 58 -0.90 -1.11 -5.96
C ASN A 58 -0.28 -0.99 -4.57
N VAL A 59 -0.73 -1.87 -3.68
CA VAL A 59 -0.25 -1.94 -2.28
C VAL A 59 0.49 -3.25 -1.97
N ASP A 60 0.72 -4.06 -3.01
CA ASP A 60 1.30 -5.41 -2.95
C ASP A 60 2.80 -5.42 -2.59
N GLY A 61 3.51 -4.31 -2.80
CA GLY A 61 4.94 -4.18 -2.57
C GLY A 61 5.80 -4.86 -3.64
N TYR A 62 5.24 -5.34 -4.75
CA TYR A 62 5.95 -6.13 -5.75
C TYR A 62 7.00 -5.34 -6.53
N HIS A 63 6.81 -4.03 -6.74
CA HIS A 63 7.86 -3.18 -7.31
C HIS A 63 9.10 -3.16 -6.41
N ARG A 64 8.90 -2.99 -5.10
CA ARG A 64 9.98 -3.01 -4.10
C ARG A 64 10.67 -4.36 -4.08
N ALA A 65 9.90 -5.45 -4.04
CA ALA A 65 10.43 -6.81 -4.07
C ALA A 65 11.18 -7.14 -5.38
N ALA A 66 10.77 -6.55 -6.51
CA ALA A 66 11.48 -6.66 -7.80
C ALA A 66 12.78 -5.84 -7.87
N GLY A 67 13.07 -5.03 -6.86
CA GLY A 67 14.27 -4.19 -6.78
C GLY A 67 14.12 -2.81 -7.41
N SER A 68 12.90 -2.27 -7.48
CA SER A 68 12.72 -0.84 -7.77
C SER A 68 13.37 0.01 -6.66
N PRO A 69 14.18 1.02 -7.02
CA PRO A 69 14.82 1.92 -6.06
C PRO A 69 13.76 2.68 -5.22
N PRO A 70 13.78 2.59 -3.88
CA PRO A 70 12.79 3.24 -3.02
C PRO A 70 12.70 4.75 -3.21
N GLU A 71 13.82 5.41 -3.55
CA GLU A 71 13.88 6.85 -3.77
C GLU A 71 13.26 7.30 -5.11
N ARG A 72 12.86 6.35 -5.98
CA ARG A 72 12.15 6.60 -7.25
C ARG A 72 10.87 5.77 -7.40
N LEU A 73 10.29 5.35 -6.28
CA LEU A 73 9.05 4.57 -6.21
C LEU A 73 8.02 5.33 -5.35
N ILE A 74 6.90 5.71 -5.96
CA ILE A 74 5.78 6.39 -5.32
C ILE A 74 4.64 5.39 -5.16
N GLU A 75 4.42 4.90 -3.94
CA GLU A 75 3.30 4.04 -3.56
C GLU A 75 2.13 4.92 -3.09
N ILE A 76 1.30 5.38 -4.04
CA ILE A 76 0.33 6.46 -3.78
C ILE A 76 -0.84 6.00 -2.91
N HIS A 77 -1.13 4.70 -2.88
CA HIS A 77 -2.14 4.09 -2.00
C HIS A 77 -1.52 3.42 -0.76
N GLY A 78 -0.24 3.69 -0.49
CA GLY A 78 0.47 3.14 0.66
C GLY A 78 0.80 1.65 0.51
N GLN A 79 0.86 0.94 1.63
CA GLN A 79 1.44 -0.40 1.68
C GLN A 79 0.66 -1.32 2.62
N LEU A 80 0.74 -2.63 2.40
CA LEU A 80 0.11 -3.63 3.27
C LEU A 80 0.82 -3.85 4.62
N SER A 81 2.05 -3.38 4.78
CA SER A 81 2.85 -3.56 6.00
C SER A 81 3.85 -2.41 6.14
N PRO A 82 4.23 -1.98 7.36
CA PRO A 82 3.79 -2.47 8.68
C PRO A 82 2.34 -2.12 9.02
N LEU A 83 1.72 -2.84 9.95
CA LEU A 83 0.49 -2.40 10.59
C LEU A 83 0.79 -1.25 11.55
N PHE A 84 -0.15 -0.33 11.75
CA PHE A 84 -0.07 0.70 12.77
C PHE A 84 -1.37 0.78 13.58
N CYS A 85 -1.25 1.10 14.86
CA CYS A 85 -2.40 1.36 15.72
C CYS A 85 -2.97 2.75 15.48
N GLN A 86 -4.27 2.84 15.20
CA GLN A 86 -4.93 4.13 14.96
C GLN A 86 -5.03 5.01 16.22
N SER A 87 -4.87 4.43 17.41
CA SER A 87 -5.00 5.15 18.68
C SER A 87 -3.69 5.68 19.22
N CYS A 88 -2.62 4.89 19.16
CA CYS A 88 -1.32 5.25 19.76
C CYS A 88 -0.15 5.30 18.78
N GLY A 89 -0.36 4.95 17.50
CA GLY A 89 0.68 4.96 16.48
C GLY A 89 1.70 3.82 16.56
N ALA A 90 1.55 2.87 17.50
CA ALA A 90 2.46 1.72 17.59
C ALA A 90 2.43 0.90 16.29
N GLU A 91 3.61 0.58 15.77
CA GLU A 91 3.78 -0.21 14.55
C GLU A 91 4.05 -1.69 14.85
N ASP A 92 3.61 -2.55 13.93
CA ASP A 92 3.88 -3.98 13.96
C ASP A 92 4.08 -4.52 12.53
N PRO A 93 5.28 -4.98 12.15
CA PRO A 93 5.57 -5.47 10.81
C PRO A 93 4.98 -6.86 10.51
N GLN A 94 4.42 -7.57 11.49
CA GLN A 94 4.03 -8.98 11.41
C GLN A 94 2.64 -9.20 10.78
N LEU A 95 2.36 -8.57 9.63
CA LEU A 95 1.09 -8.74 8.91
C LEU A 95 0.70 -10.22 8.73
N SER A 96 1.65 -11.05 8.27
CA SER A 96 1.41 -12.47 7.99
C SER A 96 0.93 -13.26 9.21
N GLU A 97 1.42 -12.93 10.40
CA GLU A 97 1.00 -13.54 11.65
C GLU A 97 -0.39 -13.09 12.08
N HIS A 98 -0.67 -11.79 11.96
CA HIS A 98 -1.99 -11.23 12.26
C HIS A 98 -3.10 -11.79 11.37
N LEU A 99 -2.81 -12.11 10.10
CA LEU A 99 -3.76 -12.71 9.18
C LEU A 99 -4.18 -14.15 9.54
N GLN A 100 -3.49 -14.79 10.49
CA GLN A 100 -3.81 -16.13 11.02
C GLN A 100 -4.55 -16.08 12.36
N ARG A 101 -4.78 -14.89 12.90
CA ARG A 101 -5.45 -14.65 14.19
C ARG A 101 -6.86 -14.08 13.98
N PRO A 102 -7.69 -14.00 15.04
CA PRO A 102 -8.94 -13.25 14.97
C PRO A 102 -8.71 -11.80 14.50
N LEU A 103 -9.57 -11.32 13.62
CA LEU A 103 -9.55 -9.97 13.08
C LEU A 103 -10.66 -9.12 13.72
N PRO A 104 -10.48 -7.79 13.86
CA PRO A 104 -9.28 -7.03 13.51
C PRO A 104 -8.15 -7.23 14.53
N PRO A 105 -6.87 -7.08 14.14
CA PRO A 105 -5.76 -7.07 15.08
C PRO A 105 -5.89 -5.91 16.07
N LEU A 106 -5.67 -6.20 17.35
CA LEU A 106 -5.71 -5.21 18.43
C LEU A 106 -4.29 -4.92 18.92
N CYS A 107 -4.02 -3.64 19.18
CA CYS A 107 -2.73 -3.18 19.64
C CYS A 107 -2.43 -3.72 21.04
N PRO A 108 -1.28 -4.37 21.28
CA PRO A 108 -0.94 -4.89 22.60
C PRO A 108 -0.72 -3.80 23.65
N ALA A 109 -0.44 -2.55 23.23
CA ALA A 109 -0.19 -1.44 24.13
C ALA A 109 -1.46 -0.71 24.60
N CYS A 110 -2.51 -0.64 23.77
CA CYS A 110 -3.71 0.16 24.07
C CYS A 110 -5.04 -0.47 23.65
N SER A 111 -5.03 -1.70 23.13
CA SER A 111 -6.19 -2.42 22.58
C SER A 111 -6.90 -1.72 21.40
N GLY A 112 -6.32 -0.66 20.84
CA GLY A 112 -6.86 0.01 19.64
C GLY A 112 -6.70 -0.85 18.39
N VAL A 113 -7.62 -0.70 17.42
CA VAL A 113 -7.56 -1.41 16.13
C VAL A 113 -6.27 -1.03 15.40
N MET A 114 -5.51 -2.04 15.00
CA MET A 114 -4.39 -1.89 14.08
C MET A 114 -4.88 -2.04 12.65
N ARG A 115 -4.17 -1.44 11.69
CA ARG A 115 -4.45 -1.53 10.25
C ARG A 115 -3.17 -1.32 9.44
N PRO A 116 -3.09 -1.80 8.19
CA PRO A 116 -2.03 -1.39 7.30
C PRO A 116 -2.24 0.07 6.83
N PRO A 117 -1.17 0.77 6.42
CA PRO A 117 -1.23 2.11 5.82
C PRO A 117 -1.69 2.06 4.36
N VAL A 118 -2.60 1.14 4.03
CA VAL A 118 -3.34 1.18 2.77
C VAL A 118 -4.31 2.35 2.83
N VAL A 119 -4.33 3.18 1.80
CA VAL A 119 -5.33 4.23 1.64
C VAL A 119 -6.66 3.58 1.29
N LEU A 120 -7.63 3.67 2.19
CA LEU A 120 -8.99 3.19 1.93
C LEU A 120 -9.77 4.25 1.16
N PHE A 121 -10.89 3.83 0.56
CA PHE A 121 -11.80 4.78 -0.07
C PHE A 121 -12.26 5.84 0.94
N GLN A 122 -12.34 7.08 0.47
CA GLN A 122 -12.66 8.27 1.28
C GLN A 122 -11.59 8.62 2.34
N GLU A 123 -10.37 8.14 2.18
CA GLU A 123 -9.20 8.67 2.89
C GLU A 123 -8.36 9.55 1.95
N MET A 124 -7.58 10.44 2.54
CA MET A 124 -6.64 11.27 1.80
C MET A 124 -5.42 10.43 1.40
N LEU A 125 -4.89 10.68 0.19
CA LEU A 125 -3.61 10.11 -0.22
C LEU A 125 -2.48 10.63 0.69
N PRO A 126 -1.37 9.90 0.83
CA PRO A 126 -0.26 10.32 1.67
C PRO A 126 0.36 11.61 1.13
N GLU A 127 0.42 12.65 1.97
CA GLU A 127 0.89 13.99 1.59
C GLU A 127 2.27 13.93 0.96
N LYS A 128 3.22 13.24 1.59
CA LYS A 128 4.59 13.06 1.06
C LYS A 128 4.64 12.40 -0.33
N ALA A 129 3.74 11.45 -0.60
CA ALA A 129 3.67 10.78 -1.90
C ALA A 129 3.12 11.74 -2.97
N LEU A 130 2.12 12.55 -2.63
CA LEU A 130 1.60 13.62 -3.49
C LEU A 130 2.63 14.72 -3.75
N GLU A 131 3.32 15.19 -2.73
CA GLU A 131 4.41 16.17 -2.84
C GLU A 131 5.48 15.68 -3.82
N THR A 132 5.97 14.45 -3.62
CA THR A 132 6.96 13.83 -4.50
C THR A 132 6.43 13.74 -5.93
N LEU A 133 5.18 13.32 -6.12
CA LEU A 133 4.55 13.24 -7.44
C LEU A 133 4.51 14.61 -8.13
N TYR A 134 4.04 15.64 -7.45
CA TYR A 134 3.94 16.99 -8.02
C TYR A 134 5.32 17.59 -8.31
N GLU A 135 6.31 17.36 -7.45
CA GLU A 135 7.69 17.78 -7.70
C GLU A 135 8.26 17.14 -8.97
N GLN A 136 8.01 15.85 -9.22
CA GLN A 136 8.49 15.22 -10.44
C GLN A 136 7.68 15.64 -11.67
N LEU A 137 6.36 15.79 -11.56
CA LEU A 137 5.52 16.31 -12.65
C LEU A 137 5.95 17.71 -13.09
N ALA A 138 6.36 18.57 -12.14
CA ALA A 138 6.87 19.91 -12.45
C ALA A 138 8.19 19.89 -13.24
N LYS A 139 9.00 18.84 -13.10
CA LYS A 139 10.22 18.65 -13.91
C LYS A 139 9.90 18.19 -15.34
N GLY A 140 8.77 17.51 -15.52
CA GLY A 140 8.31 16.97 -16.80
C GLY A 140 8.89 15.60 -17.13
N TYR A 141 8.25 14.92 -18.07
CA TYR A 141 8.68 13.61 -18.58
C TYR A 141 8.58 13.60 -20.11
N ASP A 142 9.57 13.00 -20.77
CA ASP A 142 9.54 12.80 -22.23
C ASP A 142 8.50 11.74 -22.64
N ALA A 143 8.17 10.81 -21.74
CA ALA A 143 7.20 9.75 -21.96
C ALA A 143 6.57 9.29 -20.64
N VAL A 144 5.30 8.88 -20.70
CA VAL A 144 4.56 8.24 -19.61
C VAL A 144 3.98 6.92 -20.11
N LEU A 145 4.15 5.85 -19.34
CA LEU A 145 3.60 4.53 -19.64
C LEU A 145 2.56 4.16 -18.59
N SER A 146 1.34 3.83 -19.01
CA SER A 146 0.30 3.27 -18.16
C SER A 146 0.22 1.76 -18.35
N ILE A 147 0.30 0.98 -17.27
CA ILE A 147 0.38 -0.49 -17.30
C ILE A 147 -0.61 -1.06 -16.29
N GLY A 148 -1.64 -1.75 -16.78
CA GLY A 148 -2.54 -2.56 -15.94
C GLY A 148 -3.34 -1.78 -14.90
N THR A 149 -3.76 -0.55 -15.23
CA THR A 149 -4.57 0.32 -14.38
C THR A 149 -5.73 0.93 -15.14
#